data_AF-A0A5B8J6N6-F1
#
_entry.id   AF-A0A5B8J6N6-F1
#
_cell.length_a   1.000
_cell.length_b   1.000
_cell.length_c   1.000
_cell.angle_alpha   90.00
_cell.angle_beta   90.00
_cell.angle_gamma   90.00
#
_symmetry.space_group_name_H-M   'P 1'
#
loop_
_entity.id
_entity.type
_entity.pdbx_description
1 polymer ?
#
loop_
_entity_poly.entity_id
_entity_poly.type
_entity_poly.pdbx_seq_one_letter_code
_entity_poly.pdbx_strand_id
1 'polypeptide(L)'
;MKLIATASALALSAAPVLAGGLTEPQPTPEPVAVTPVAPVVASSLWSGGYVGAQAGYAWAEADDADDEGPIGGLHGGYLWNSGKFVYGIEGDYDWADVEFGDAGSLDSIGRIKAKAGYDLGRTLLYATAGGAYADAEIGGDSYSDWGWVAGAGVDYMVTDAWSVGAEALYHKFDDFDDSGADLSGTTLTAKVAYHF
;
A
#
# COMPACT_ATOMS: atom_id res chain seq x y z
N MET A 1 44.45 86.93 -61.48
CA MET A 1 45.28 85.70 -61.36
C MET A 1 44.38 84.57 -60.90
N LYS A 2 44.42 83.42 -61.57
CA LYS A 2 43.53 82.26 -61.36
C LYS A 2 44.25 80.99 -61.86
N LEU A 3 43.90 79.83 -61.27
CA LEU A 3 44.09 78.43 -61.69
C LEU A 3 45.28 77.68 -61.03
N ILE A 4 45.07 76.79 -60.03
CA ILE A 4 44.51 75.40 -60.00
C ILE A 4 45.54 74.37 -60.52
N ALA A 5 46.28 73.67 -59.65
CA ALA A 5 46.02 72.39 -58.93
C ALA A 5 46.26 71.13 -59.77
N THR A 6 47.20 70.28 -59.32
CA THR A 6 47.66 69.05 -59.99
C THR A 6 47.54 67.87 -59.01
N ALA A 7 46.86 66.80 -59.43
CA ALA A 7 46.66 65.57 -58.66
C ALA A 7 47.76 64.54 -58.96
N SER A 8 48.25 63.83 -57.94
CA SER A 8 49.23 62.74 -58.05
C SER A 8 48.60 61.43 -57.54
N ALA A 9 48.74 60.36 -58.33
CA ALA A 9 48.21 59.03 -58.06
C ALA A 9 49.12 58.23 -57.12
N LEU A 10 48.54 57.58 -56.10
CA LEU A 10 49.24 56.62 -55.22
C LEU A 10 49.21 55.21 -55.83
N ALA A 11 50.37 54.57 -55.87
CA ALA A 11 50.54 53.16 -56.26
C ALA A 11 50.29 52.23 -55.06
N LEU A 12 49.57 51.13 -55.29
CA LEU A 12 49.25 50.09 -54.30
C LEU A 12 50.21 48.91 -54.50
N SER A 13 51.05 48.59 -53.52
CA SER A 13 51.87 47.37 -53.51
C SER A 13 51.20 46.26 -52.69
N ALA A 14 51.09 45.07 -53.26
CA ALA A 14 50.57 43.88 -52.61
C ALA A 14 51.67 43.19 -51.78
N ALA A 15 51.37 42.82 -50.54
CA ALA A 15 52.20 41.95 -49.71
C ALA A 15 51.59 40.52 -49.69
N PRO A 16 52.41 39.45 -49.65
CA PRO A 16 51.91 38.08 -49.60
C PRO A 16 51.31 37.76 -48.22
N VAL A 17 50.15 37.10 -48.20
CA VAL A 17 49.58 36.46 -47.01
C VAL A 17 50.31 35.14 -46.77
N LEU A 18 50.91 35.00 -45.59
CA LEU A 18 51.56 33.77 -45.13
C LEU A 18 50.50 32.87 -44.47
N ALA A 19 50.06 31.82 -45.19
CA ALA A 19 49.25 30.76 -44.62
C ALA A 19 50.16 29.80 -43.84
N GLY A 20 49.97 29.69 -42.52
CA GLY A 20 50.80 28.80 -41.69
C GLY A 20 50.56 28.90 -40.19
N GLY A 21 49.31 28.90 -39.74
CA GLY A 21 48.95 28.65 -38.35
C GLY A 21 48.23 27.31 -38.27
N LEU A 22 48.93 26.24 -37.87
CA LEU A 22 48.29 25.00 -37.46
C LEU A 22 47.63 25.26 -36.10
N THR A 23 46.39 25.74 -36.11
CA THR A 23 45.56 25.73 -34.91
C THR A 23 45.19 24.27 -34.66
N GLU A 24 45.64 23.71 -33.54
CA GLU A 24 45.19 22.39 -33.10
C GLU A 24 43.66 22.39 -33.03
N PRO A 25 42.97 21.38 -33.60
CA PRO A 25 41.54 21.23 -33.45
C PRO A 25 41.23 21.19 -31.94
N GLN A 26 40.51 22.20 -31.45
CA GLN A 26 39.95 22.14 -30.10
C GLN A 26 39.10 20.87 -30.01
N PRO A 27 39.28 20.03 -28.96
CA PRO A 27 38.45 18.84 -28.80
C PRO A 27 36.99 19.30 -28.70
N THR A 28 36.20 18.90 -29.68
CA THR A 28 34.74 19.06 -29.64
C THR A 28 34.26 18.45 -28.32
N PRO A 29 33.53 19.19 -27.47
CA PRO A 29 32.99 18.61 -26.25
C PRO A 29 32.11 17.42 -26.65
N GLU A 30 32.51 16.22 -26.24
CA GLU A 30 31.75 15.01 -26.50
C GLU A 30 30.34 15.20 -25.90
N PRO A 31 29.27 14.84 -26.63
CA PRO A 31 27.93 14.88 -26.06
C PRO A 31 27.91 13.99 -24.82
N VAL A 32 27.77 14.62 -23.66
CA VAL A 32 27.63 13.91 -22.39
C VAL A 32 26.37 13.06 -22.53
N ALA A 33 26.53 11.75 -22.66
CA ALA A 33 25.41 10.83 -22.64
C ALA A 33 24.70 11.05 -21.30
N VAL A 34 23.52 11.66 -21.33
CA VAL A 34 22.62 11.71 -20.18
C VAL A 34 22.31 10.26 -19.84
N THR A 35 23.00 9.72 -18.84
CA THR A 35 22.65 8.42 -18.26
C THR A 35 21.20 8.53 -17.81
N PRO A 36 20.27 7.72 -18.33
CA PRO A 36 18.92 7.71 -17.82
C PRO A 36 19.00 7.41 -16.33
N VAL A 37 18.53 8.34 -15.50
CA VAL A 37 18.32 8.07 -14.08
C VAL A 37 17.31 6.95 -14.05
N ALA A 38 17.75 5.75 -13.66
CA ALA A 38 16.85 4.63 -13.44
C ALA A 38 15.77 5.13 -12.47
N PRO A 39 14.47 4.89 -12.74
CA PRO A 39 13.44 5.26 -11.79
C PRO A 39 13.80 4.59 -10.47
N VAL A 40 14.04 5.40 -9.44
CA VAL A 40 14.17 4.90 -8.08
C VAL A 40 12.79 4.32 -7.78
N VAL A 41 12.66 3.00 -7.88
CA VAL A 41 11.50 2.31 -7.33
C VAL A 41 11.66 2.55 -5.85
N ALA A 42 10.99 3.58 -5.32
CA ALA A 42 10.87 3.73 -3.89
C ALA A 42 10.28 2.40 -3.42
N SER A 43 11.07 1.62 -2.69
CA SER A 43 10.55 0.47 -1.97
C SER A 43 9.42 1.01 -1.11
N SER A 44 8.18 0.65 -1.44
CA SER A 44 7.05 1.07 -0.62
C SER A 44 7.31 0.52 0.78
N LEU A 45 7.14 1.37 1.80
CA LEU A 45 7.30 0.99 3.21
C LEU A 45 6.42 -0.21 3.59
N TRP A 46 5.38 -0.46 2.78
CA TRP A 46 4.42 -1.53 2.95
C TRP A 46 4.85 -2.86 2.36
N SER A 47 5.91 -2.92 1.55
CA SER A 47 6.29 -4.14 0.83
C SER A 47 7.07 -5.07 1.76
N GLY A 48 6.65 -6.33 1.86
CA GLY A 48 7.29 -7.31 2.73
C GLY A 48 6.29 -8.08 3.57
N GLY A 49 6.83 -8.87 4.50
CA GLY A 49 6.03 -9.54 5.51
C GLY A 49 5.70 -8.61 6.66
N TYR A 50 4.56 -8.82 7.31
CA TYR A 50 4.22 -8.13 8.54
C TYR A 50 3.45 -9.04 9.50
N VAL A 51 3.55 -8.73 10.79
CA VAL A 51 2.81 -9.39 11.86
C VAL A 51 2.38 -8.36 12.88
N GLY A 52 1.19 -8.53 13.43
CA GLY A 52 0.58 -7.54 14.30
C GLY A 52 -0.49 -8.11 15.22
N ALA A 53 -0.99 -7.24 16.06
CA ALA A 53 -2.12 -7.49 16.93
C ALA A 53 -3.24 -6.49 16.60
N GLN A 54 -4.47 -6.88 16.92
CA GLN A 54 -5.65 -6.04 16.74
C GLN A 54 -6.61 -6.18 17.91
N ALA A 55 -7.39 -5.14 18.14
CA ALA A 55 -8.46 -5.14 19.13
C ALA A 55 -9.61 -4.27 18.62
N GLY A 56 -10.83 -4.64 18.94
CA GLY A 56 -11.99 -4.03 18.32
C GLY A 56 -13.30 -4.44 18.96
N TYR A 57 -14.35 -4.22 18.19
CA TYR A 57 -15.71 -4.61 18.54
C TYR A 57 -16.34 -5.33 17.35
N ALA A 58 -17.17 -6.33 17.65
CA ALA A 58 -17.98 -7.04 16.69
C ALA A 58 -19.46 -6.78 17.00
N TRP A 59 -20.24 -6.63 15.94
CA TRP A 59 -21.70 -6.58 15.96
C TRP A 59 -22.18 -7.74 15.09
N ALA A 60 -23.12 -8.52 15.61
CA ALA A 60 -23.72 -9.64 14.89
C ALA A 60 -25.24 -9.52 14.95
N GLU A 61 -25.88 -9.73 13.81
CA GLU A 61 -27.33 -9.68 13.67
C GLU A 61 -27.85 -11.03 13.17
N ALA A 62 -28.71 -11.67 13.95
CA ALA A 62 -29.30 -12.98 13.65
C ALA A 62 -30.82 -12.95 13.88
N ASP A 63 -31.60 -12.79 12.79
CA ASP A 63 -33.08 -12.76 12.71
C ASP A 63 -33.85 -11.99 13.81
N ASP A 64 -33.84 -12.47 15.06
CA ASP A 64 -34.55 -11.92 16.23
C ASP A 64 -33.60 -11.48 17.38
N ALA A 65 -32.28 -11.52 17.17
CA ALA A 65 -31.27 -11.15 18.18
C ALA A 65 -30.10 -10.36 17.58
N ASP A 66 -29.77 -9.26 18.25
CA ASP A 66 -28.56 -8.47 18.02
C ASP A 66 -27.60 -8.73 19.19
N ASP A 67 -26.33 -9.01 18.92
CA ASP A 67 -25.30 -9.12 19.95
C ASP A 67 -24.06 -8.29 19.57
N GLU A 68 -23.36 -7.79 20.58
CA GLU A 68 -22.16 -6.98 20.40
C GLU A 68 -21.12 -7.26 21.47
N GLY A 69 -19.84 -7.34 21.08
CA GLY A 69 -18.78 -7.72 22.01
C GLY A 69 -17.38 -7.28 21.59
N PRO A 70 -16.46 -7.13 22.57
CA PRO A 70 -15.07 -6.85 22.27
C PRO A 70 -14.39 -8.06 21.62
N ILE A 71 -13.48 -7.79 20.69
CA ILE A 71 -12.66 -8.80 20.02
C ILE A 71 -11.18 -8.41 20.08
N GLY A 72 -10.29 -9.39 20.14
CA GLY A 72 -8.85 -9.19 20.13
C GLY A 72 -8.15 -10.29 19.34
N GLY A 73 -7.11 -9.96 18.59
CA GLY A 73 -6.55 -10.92 17.64
C GLY A 73 -5.12 -10.66 17.26
N LEU A 74 -4.57 -11.62 16.51
CA LEU A 74 -3.32 -11.47 15.78
C LEU A 74 -3.63 -11.48 14.28
N HIS A 75 -2.84 -10.72 13.53
CA HIS A 75 -2.88 -10.74 12.08
C HIS A 75 -1.46 -10.78 11.52
N GLY A 76 -1.33 -11.31 10.31
CA GLY A 76 -0.08 -11.32 9.60
C GLY A 76 -0.30 -11.51 8.12
N GLY A 77 0.64 -11.03 7.33
CA GLY A 77 0.47 -11.06 5.89
C GLY A 77 1.75 -10.78 5.13
N TYR A 78 1.61 -10.77 3.82
CA TYR A 78 2.66 -10.40 2.91
C TYR A 78 2.10 -9.47 1.84
N LEU A 79 2.76 -8.32 1.66
CA LEU A 79 2.38 -7.29 0.72
C LEU A 79 3.46 -7.13 -0.36
N TRP A 80 3.00 -6.98 -1.59
CA TRP A 80 3.78 -6.61 -2.75
C TRP A 80 3.36 -5.22 -3.20
N ASN A 81 4.31 -4.47 -3.75
CA ASN A 81 4.05 -3.17 -4.33
C ASN A 81 4.29 -3.17 -5.84
N SER A 82 3.49 -2.39 -6.54
CA SER A 82 3.67 -2.07 -7.96
C SER A 82 3.46 -0.57 -8.14
N GLY A 83 4.54 0.19 -7.97
CA GLY A 83 4.49 1.64 -7.93
C GLY A 83 3.73 2.13 -6.69
N LYS A 84 2.58 2.79 -6.90
CA LYS A 84 1.72 3.30 -5.81
C LYS A 84 0.63 2.31 -5.39
N PHE A 85 0.50 1.17 -6.07
CA PHE A 85 -0.47 0.16 -5.72
C PHE A 85 0.19 -0.90 -4.84
N VAL A 86 -0.44 -1.25 -3.73
CA VAL A 86 0.01 -2.28 -2.79
C VAL A 86 -1.06 -3.35 -2.72
N TYR A 87 -0.67 -4.62 -2.78
CA TYR A 87 -1.59 -5.74 -2.72
C TYR A 87 -0.94 -6.93 -2.06
N GLY A 88 -1.74 -7.83 -1.53
CA GLY A 88 -1.23 -9.03 -0.90
C GLY A 88 -2.29 -9.87 -0.23
N ILE A 89 -1.82 -10.69 0.70
CA ILE A 89 -2.65 -11.59 1.50
C ILE A 89 -2.46 -11.30 2.98
N GLU A 90 -3.53 -11.36 3.73
CA GLU A 90 -3.55 -11.24 5.18
C GLU A 90 -4.35 -12.41 5.75
N GLY A 91 -3.75 -13.12 6.70
CA GLY A 91 -4.45 -14.04 7.58
C GLY A 91 -4.59 -13.41 8.95
N ASP A 92 -5.73 -13.58 9.57
CA ASP A 92 -5.94 -13.16 10.94
C ASP A 92 -6.78 -14.14 11.74
N TYR A 93 -6.61 -14.05 13.05
CA TYR A 93 -7.24 -14.91 14.02
C TYR A 93 -7.61 -14.05 15.22
N ASP A 94 -8.91 -13.89 15.44
CA ASP A 94 -9.45 -13.15 16.56
C ASP A 94 -9.95 -14.13 17.62
N TRP A 95 -9.48 -13.94 18.84
CA TRP A 95 -10.09 -14.47 20.05
C TRP A 95 -11.10 -13.45 20.57
N ALA A 96 -12.29 -13.94 20.91
CA ALA A 96 -13.29 -13.13 21.60
C ALA A 96 -13.24 -13.53 23.08
N ASP A 97 -12.42 -12.82 23.86
CA ASP A 97 -12.44 -12.94 25.33
C ASP A 97 -13.73 -12.29 25.86
N VAL A 98 -14.85 -13.01 25.71
CA VAL A 98 -16.11 -12.71 26.38
C VAL A 98 -16.38 -13.80 27.41
N GLU A 99 -15.96 -13.57 28.65
CA GLU A 99 -16.27 -14.45 29.79
C GLU A 99 -17.75 -14.29 30.19
N PHE A 100 -18.64 -15.19 29.73
CA PHE A 100 -20.02 -15.27 30.21
C PHE A 100 -20.19 -16.14 31.48
N GLY A 101 -19.26 -16.06 32.43
CA GLY A 101 -19.32 -16.89 33.65
C GLY A 101 -19.53 -18.38 33.32
N ASP A 102 -20.52 -19.04 33.93
CA ASP A 102 -20.82 -20.48 33.74
C ASP A 102 -21.54 -20.84 32.41
N ALA A 103 -21.66 -19.94 31.43
CA ALA A 103 -22.52 -20.13 30.25
C ALA A 103 -21.81 -20.42 28.90
N GLY A 104 -20.47 -20.45 28.83
CA GLY A 104 -19.71 -20.80 27.61
C GLY A 104 -18.98 -19.62 26.95
N SER A 105 -18.01 -19.92 26.08
CA SER A 105 -17.07 -18.97 25.45
C SER A 105 -17.28 -18.86 23.93
N LEU A 106 -17.08 -17.66 23.39
CA LEU A 106 -16.92 -17.42 21.95
C LEU A 106 -15.48 -17.82 21.56
N ASP A 107 -15.30 -18.88 20.78
CA ASP A 107 -14.02 -19.61 20.77
C ASP A 107 -12.95 -19.00 19.83
N SER A 108 -13.27 -18.70 18.57
CA SER A 108 -12.37 -17.94 17.68
C SER A 108 -12.97 -17.66 16.30
N ILE A 109 -12.46 -16.62 15.63
CA ILE A 109 -12.76 -16.34 14.21
C ILE A 109 -11.44 -16.28 13.44
N GLY A 110 -11.28 -17.15 12.45
CA GLY A 110 -10.16 -17.13 11.51
C GLY A 110 -10.58 -16.51 10.17
N ARG A 111 -9.77 -15.63 9.58
CA ARG A 111 -10.05 -15.10 8.24
C ARG A 111 -8.80 -15.12 7.37
N ILE A 112 -9.02 -15.31 6.08
CA ILE A 112 -8.00 -15.21 5.04
C ILE A 112 -8.51 -14.23 4.00
N LYS A 113 -7.79 -13.13 3.83
CA LYS A 113 -8.19 -11.97 3.02
C LYS A 113 -7.14 -11.66 1.97
N ALA A 114 -7.59 -11.35 0.76
CA ALA A 114 -6.81 -10.55 -0.17
C ALA A 114 -6.92 -9.08 0.24
N LYS A 115 -5.81 -8.35 0.20
CA LYS A 115 -5.71 -6.93 0.55
C LYS A 115 -5.18 -6.17 -0.66
N ALA A 116 -5.80 -5.04 -1.00
CA ALA A 116 -5.38 -4.19 -2.11
C ALA A 116 -5.66 -2.72 -1.81
N GLY A 117 -4.69 -1.85 -2.10
CA GLY A 117 -4.77 -0.46 -1.70
C GLY A 117 -3.79 0.46 -2.41
N TYR A 118 -3.85 1.73 -2.01
CA TYR A 118 -3.04 2.79 -2.58
C TYR A 118 -2.09 3.38 -1.54
N ASP A 119 -0.81 3.41 -1.88
CA ASP A 119 0.26 3.98 -1.09
C ASP A 119 0.31 5.50 -1.28
N LEU A 120 0.02 6.22 -0.20
CA LEU A 120 0.07 7.68 -0.08
C LEU A 120 1.30 8.14 0.73
N GLY A 121 2.37 7.34 0.74
CA GLY A 121 3.62 7.59 1.44
C GLY A 121 3.68 6.85 2.78
N ARG A 122 3.16 7.48 3.84
CA ARG A 122 3.04 6.85 5.16
C ARG A 122 1.65 6.30 5.43
N THR A 123 0.68 6.58 4.57
CA THR A 123 -0.71 6.12 4.71
C THR A 123 -1.02 5.12 3.60
N LEU A 124 -1.61 3.98 3.95
CA LEU A 124 -2.15 3.00 3.03
C LEU A 124 -3.67 2.97 3.20
N LEU A 125 -4.41 3.35 2.17
CA LEU A 125 -5.85 3.14 2.11
C LEU A 125 -6.11 1.87 1.30
N TYR A 126 -6.87 0.93 1.85
CA TYR A 126 -7.06 -0.38 1.24
C TYR A 126 -8.47 -0.92 1.40
N ALA A 127 -8.79 -1.89 0.55
CA ALA A 127 -9.92 -2.78 0.68
C ALA A 127 -9.42 -4.21 0.91
N THR A 128 -10.24 -5.01 1.58
CA THR A 128 -10.02 -6.43 1.82
C THR A 128 -11.23 -7.23 1.34
N ALA A 129 -10.98 -8.44 0.86
CA ALA A 129 -12.03 -9.41 0.56
C ALA A 129 -11.48 -10.83 0.69
N GLY A 130 -12.27 -11.77 1.19
CA GLY A 130 -11.83 -13.15 1.37
C GLY A 130 -12.84 -14.06 2.03
N GLY A 131 -12.33 -15.13 2.64
CA GLY A 131 -13.13 -16.09 3.39
C GLY A 131 -12.99 -15.87 4.89
N ALA A 132 -14.08 -16.06 5.61
CA ALA A 132 -14.11 -16.12 7.06
C ALA A 132 -14.55 -17.52 7.48
N TYR A 133 -13.93 -18.03 8.54
CA TYR A 133 -14.27 -19.29 9.18
C TYR A 133 -14.51 -18.99 10.66
N ALA A 134 -15.71 -19.31 11.13
CA ALA A 134 -16.10 -19.13 12.51
C ALA A 134 -16.38 -20.49 13.15
N ASP A 135 -15.75 -20.76 14.29
CA ASP A 135 -16.10 -21.88 15.16
C ASP A 135 -16.88 -21.33 16.35
N ALA A 136 -18.08 -21.86 16.59
CA ALA A 136 -18.90 -21.54 17.75
C ALA A 136 -19.35 -22.81 18.46
N GLU A 137 -19.18 -22.86 19.78
CA GLU A 137 -19.75 -23.91 20.63
C GLU A 137 -21.08 -23.44 21.20
N ILE A 138 -22.19 -24.08 20.80
CA ILE A 138 -23.53 -23.77 21.30
C ILE A 138 -24.09 -25.02 21.98
N GLY A 139 -24.24 -24.97 23.30
CA GLY A 139 -24.90 -26.05 24.05
C GLY A 139 -24.14 -27.39 24.12
N GLY A 140 -22.83 -27.40 23.80
CA GLY A 140 -21.98 -28.60 23.80
C GLY A 140 -21.81 -29.25 22.43
N ASP A 141 -22.38 -28.68 21.37
CA ASP A 141 -22.17 -29.08 19.98
C ASP A 141 -21.37 -27.98 19.23
N SER A 142 -20.38 -28.41 18.43
CA SER A 142 -19.49 -27.54 17.67
C SER A 142 -20.07 -27.22 16.29
N TYR A 143 -20.34 -25.95 16.01
CA TYR A 143 -20.82 -25.48 14.73
C TYR A 143 -19.71 -24.70 14.02
N SER A 144 -19.44 -25.05 12.77
CA SER A 144 -18.41 -24.42 11.95
C SER A 144 -19.01 -24.00 10.61
N ASP A 145 -18.92 -22.71 10.26
CA ASP A 145 -19.44 -22.22 8.99
C ASP A 145 -18.43 -21.35 8.22
N TRP A 146 -18.50 -21.43 6.90
CA TRP A 146 -17.66 -20.69 5.97
C TRP A 146 -18.44 -19.54 5.34
N GLY A 147 -18.06 -18.32 5.68
CA GLY A 147 -18.62 -17.10 5.11
C GLY A 147 -17.65 -16.37 4.19
N TRP A 148 -18.14 -15.29 3.59
CA TRP A 148 -17.28 -14.31 2.92
C TRP A 148 -17.16 -13.05 3.77
N VAL A 149 -16.02 -12.41 3.63
CA VAL A 149 -15.71 -11.14 4.30
C VAL A 149 -15.27 -10.12 3.26
N ALA A 150 -15.72 -8.88 3.40
CA ALA A 150 -15.18 -7.75 2.65
C ALA A 150 -15.15 -6.50 3.51
N GLY A 151 -14.19 -5.61 3.26
CA GLY A 151 -14.06 -4.42 4.07
C GLY A 151 -13.08 -3.40 3.52
N ALA A 152 -12.85 -2.39 4.32
CA ALA A 152 -11.91 -1.33 4.02
C ALA A 152 -11.19 -0.89 5.29
N GLY A 153 -9.97 -0.40 5.12
CA GLY A 153 -9.16 0.07 6.22
C GLY A 153 -8.14 1.10 5.80
N VAL A 154 -7.51 1.68 6.82
CA VAL A 154 -6.43 2.65 6.68
C VAL A 154 -5.33 2.31 7.67
N ASP A 155 -4.10 2.15 7.16
CA ASP A 155 -2.91 1.93 7.97
C ASP A 155 -1.97 3.13 7.82
N TYR A 156 -1.27 3.50 8.89
CA TYR A 156 -0.30 4.59 8.95
C TYR A 156 1.02 4.12 9.54
N MET A 157 2.12 4.31 8.81
CA MET A 157 3.49 4.04 9.25
C MET A 157 3.96 5.10 10.26
N VAL A 158 3.92 4.74 11.55
CA VAL A 158 4.43 5.56 12.66
C VAL A 158 5.95 5.62 12.63
N THR A 159 6.59 4.51 12.27
CA THR A 159 8.02 4.42 11.99
C THR A 159 8.22 3.68 10.68
N ASP A 160 9.46 3.48 10.25
CA ASP A 160 9.73 2.75 9.01
C ASP A 160 9.55 1.22 9.17
N ALA A 161 9.19 0.75 10.36
CA ALA A 161 8.90 -0.66 10.64
C ALA A 161 7.58 -0.89 11.42
N TRP A 162 6.94 0.15 11.95
CA TRP A 162 5.71 0.02 12.75
C TRP A 162 4.57 0.81 12.12
N SER A 163 3.43 0.15 11.93
CA SER A 163 2.19 0.77 11.48
C SER A 163 1.09 0.66 12.53
N VAL A 164 0.21 1.65 12.56
CA VAL A 164 -1.07 1.62 13.28
C VAL A 164 -2.19 1.85 12.29
N GLY A 165 -3.35 1.23 12.48
CA GLY A 165 -4.44 1.34 11.53
C GLY A 165 -5.80 1.01 12.11
N ALA A 166 -6.81 1.11 11.26
CA ALA A 166 -8.15 0.68 11.56
C ALA A 166 -8.76 -0.03 10.35
N GLU A 167 -9.55 -1.07 10.59
CA GLU A 167 -10.20 -1.88 9.56
C GLU A 167 -11.65 -2.13 9.96
N ALA A 168 -12.56 -1.90 9.02
CA ALA A 168 -13.96 -2.24 9.13
C ALA A 168 -14.27 -3.36 8.15
N LEU A 169 -14.78 -4.48 8.64
CA LEU A 169 -15.12 -5.65 7.85
C LEU A 169 -16.62 -5.94 7.99
N TYR A 170 -17.23 -6.25 6.86
CA TYR A 170 -18.57 -6.84 6.78
C TYR A 170 -18.43 -8.32 6.46
N HIS A 171 -19.14 -9.13 7.23
CA HIS A 171 -19.14 -10.58 7.16
C HIS A 171 -20.56 -11.02 6.79
N LYS A 172 -20.67 -11.95 5.86
CA LYS A 172 -21.94 -12.63 5.58
C LYS A 172 -21.69 -14.13 5.52
N PHE A 173 -22.48 -14.84 6.29
CA PHE A 173 -22.51 -16.29 6.34
C PHE A 173 -23.85 -16.71 5.72
N ASP A 174 -23.77 -17.47 4.62
CA ASP A 174 -24.94 -17.96 3.90
C ASP A 174 -25.27 -19.37 4.46
N ASP A 175 -26.53 -19.64 4.79
CA ASP A 175 -27.04 -20.93 5.27
C ASP A 175 -26.56 -21.39 6.68
N PHE A 176 -26.62 -20.51 7.69
CA PHE A 176 -26.30 -20.92 9.07
C PHE A 176 -27.35 -21.93 9.61
N ASP A 177 -26.88 -23.12 10.03
CA ASP A 177 -27.66 -24.23 10.63
C ASP A 177 -28.69 -24.95 9.73
N ASP A 178 -28.51 -24.97 8.40
CA ASP A 178 -29.44 -25.68 7.47
C ASP A 178 -30.92 -25.20 7.64
N SER A 179 -31.08 -24.02 8.24
CA SER A 179 -32.34 -23.43 8.71
C SER A 179 -32.90 -22.38 7.73
N GLY A 180 -32.05 -21.85 6.86
CA GLY A 180 -32.35 -20.76 5.92
C GLY A 180 -32.22 -19.35 6.49
N ALA A 181 -31.59 -19.18 7.66
CA ALA A 181 -31.32 -17.87 8.27
C ALA A 181 -30.02 -17.24 7.72
N ASP A 182 -30.09 -15.94 7.34
CA ASP A 182 -28.94 -15.13 6.93
C ASP A 182 -28.27 -14.53 8.18
N LEU A 183 -27.00 -14.89 8.47
CA LEU A 183 -26.23 -14.25 9.54
C LEU A 183 -25.30 -13.20 8.93
N SER A 184 -25.46 -11.94 9.35
CA SER A 184 -24.51 -10.88 9.03
C SER A 184 -23.81 -10.37 10.28
N GLY A 185 -22.58 -9.89 10.10
CA GLY A 185 -21.87 -9.21 11.17
C GLY A 185 -20.92 -8.16 10.64
N THR A 186 -20.70 -7.13 11.43
CA THR A 186 -19.71 -6.10 11.16
C THR A 186 -18.65 -6.13 12.26
N THR A 187 -17.37 -6.04 11.89
CA THR A 187 -16.29 -5.86 12.86
C THR A 187 -15.56 -4.55 12.60
N LEU A 188 -15.18 -3.87 13.67
CA LEU A 188 -14.34 -2.67 13.62
C LEU A 188 -13.14 -2.90 14.53
N THR A 189 -11.95 -2.90 13.94
CA THR A 189 -10.70 -3.19 14.66
C THR A 189 -9.70 -2.06 14.52
N ALA A 190 -8.95 -1.81 15.58
CA ALA A 190 -7.71 -1.06 15.57
C ALA A 190 -6.54 -2.05 15.48
N LYS A 191 -5.55 -1.75 14.64
CA LYS A 191 -4.44 -2.65 14.27
C LYS A 191 -3.11 -2.00 14.62
N VAL A 192 -2.17 -2.81 15.09
CA VAL A 192 -0.75 -2.45 15.22
C VAL A 192 0.08 -3.56 14.61
N ALA A 193 1.01 -3.23 13.71
CA ALA A 193 1.83 -4.22 13.02
C ALA A 193 3.30 -3.80 12.92
N TYR A 194 4.17 -4.81 12.93
CA TYR A 194 5.58 -4.72 12.63
C TYR A 194 5.85 -5.27 11.22
N HIS A 195 6.60 -4.52 10.41
CA HIS A 195 6.97 -4.84 9.03
C HIS A 195 8.45 -5.23 8.95
N PHE A 196 8.76 -6.28 8.18
CA PHE A 196 10.09 -6.89 8.07
C PHE A 196 10.86 -6.45 6.82
#